data_AF-A0AA37XKM1-F1
#
_entry.id   AF-A0AA37XKM1-F1
#
_cell.length_a   1.000
_cell.length_b   1.000
_cell.length_c   1.000
_cell.angle_alpha   90.00
_cell.angle_beta   90.00
_cell.angle_gamma   90.00
#
_symmetry.space_group_name_H-M   'P 1'
#
loop_
_entity.id
_entity.type
_entity.pdbx_description
1 polymer ?
#
loop_
_entity_poly.entity_id
_entity_poly.type
_entity_poly.pdbx_seq_one_letter_code
_entity_poly.pdbx_strand_id
1 'polypeptide(L)' 'MGSLVPAISSNIDDVCGKIKKDRAADFIVLNPDMTLDATYLDGQEKYHA' A
#
# COMPACT_ATOMS: atom_id res chain seq x y z
N MET A 1 -9.32 6.44 6.17
CA MET A 1 -8.93 5.15 6.77
C MET A 1 -8.91 4.10 5.68
N GLY A 2 -7.75 3.63 5.23
CA GLY A 2 -7.67 2.62 4.15
C GLY A 2 -6.45 1.70 4.21
N SER A 3 -5.53 1.89 5.17
CA SER A 3 -4.29 1.12 5.30
C SER A 3 -4.00 0.74 6.75
N LEU A 4 -3.60 1.70 7.60
CA LEU A 4 -3.18 1.41 8.98
C LEU A 4 -4.30 0.90 9.87
N VAL A 5 -5.46 1.58 9.88
CA VAL A 5 -6.58 1.20 10.75
C VAL A 5 -7.10 -0.22 10.49
N PRO A 6 -7.36 -0.64 9.23
CA PRO A 6 -7.73 -2.03 8.99
C PRO A 6 -6.62 -3.02 9.36
N ALA A 7 -5.34 -2.68 9.14
CA ALA A 7 -4.23 -3.55 9.54
C ALA A 7 -4.16 -3.74 11.07
N ILE A 8 -4.39 -2.69 11.86
CA ILE A 8 -4.50 -2.77 13.32
C ILE A 8 -5.72 -3.61 13.73
N SER A 9 -6.89 -3.37 13.13
CA SER A 9 -8.11 -4.14 13.44
C SER A 9 -7.97 -5.63 13.16
N SER A 10 -7.14 -6.00 12.17
CA SER A 10 -6.84 -7.39 11.83
C SER A 10 -5.60 -7.96 12.54
N ASN A 11 -4.96 -7.20 13.45
CA ASN A 11 -3.71 -7.58 14.13
C ASN A 11 -2.56 -7.96 13.17
N ILE A 12 -2.45 -7.27 12.02
CA ILE A 12 -1.40 -7.47 11.01
C ILE A 12 -0.64 -6.17 10.69
N ASP A 13 -0.68 -5.18 11.60
CA ASP A 13 0.01 -3.91 11.41
C ASP A 13 1.54 -4.02 11.49
N ASP A 14 2.05 -5.15 11.98
CA ASP A 14 3.44 -5.58 11.95
C ASP A 14 3.89 -6.00 10.53
N VAL A 15 2.95 -6.42 9.68
CA VAL A 15 3.18 -6.82 8.28
C VAL A 15 2.87 -5.68 7.30
N CYS A 16 1.66 -5.10 7.34
CA CYS A 16 1.21 -4.12 6.34
C CYS A 16 0.62 -2.85 6.97
N GLY A 17 0.05 -1.96 6.14
CA GLY A 17 -0.68 -0.77 6.60
C GLY A 17 0.17 0.49 6.84
N LYS A 18 1.50 0.41 6.69
CA LYS A 18 2.43 1.56 6.77
C LYS A 18 3.67 1.36 5.90
N ILE A 19 4.15 2.43 5.29
CA ILE A 19 5.41 2.43 4.53
C ILE A 19 6.56 2.56 5.54
N LYS A 20 7.36 1.50 5.68
CA LYS A 20 8.49 1.44 6.61
C LYS A 20 9.64 0.67 5.97
N LYS A 21 10.87 1.01 6.35
CA LYS A 21 12.07 0.23 6.00
C LYS A 21 11.91 -1.23 6.45
N ASP A 22 12.47 -2.15 5.67
CA ASP A 22 12.47 -3.60 5.89
C ASP A 22 11.06 -4.24 5.83
N ARG A 23 10.13 -3.63 5.09
CA ARG A 23 8.83 -4.19 4.74
C ARG A 23 8.65 -4.34 3.24
N ALA A 24 7.77 -5.23 2.83
CA ALA A 24 7.30 -5.31 1.46
C ALA A 24 6.79 -3.94 1.00
N ALA A 25 7.25 -3.50 -0.17
CA ALA A 25 6.88 -2.22 -0.74
C ALA A 25 5.54 -2.35 -1.46
N ASP A 26 4.48 -2.46 -0.66
CA ASP A 26 3.10 -2.52 -1.11
C ASP A 26 2.47 -1.12 -1.01
N PHE A 27 2.29 -0.47 -2.16
CA PHE A 27 1.67 0.84 -2.22
C PHE A 27 1.01 1.08 -3.57
N ILE A 28 0.05 2.00 -3.58
CA ILE A 28 -0.59 2.49 -4.79
C ILE A 28 -0.20 3.94 -5.01
N VAL A 29 -0.03 4.30 -6.27
CA VAL A 29 0.15 5.68 -6.71
C VAL A 29 -1.20 6.16 -7.23
N LEU A 30 -1.64 7.30 -6.71
CA LEU A 30 -2.89 7.93 -7.11
C LEU A 30 -2.58 9.28 -7.74
N ASN A 31 -3.30 9.58 -8.82
CA ASN A 31 -3.30 10.91 -9.40
C ASN A 31 -4.05 11.91 -8.49
N PRO A 32 -3.89 13.23 -8.69
CA PRO A 32 -4.60 14.24 -7.91
C PRO A 32 -6.13 14.15 -7.99
N ASP A 33 -6.65 13.54 -9.05
CA ASP A 33 -8.08 13.25 -9.24
C ASP A 33 -8.55 11.95 -8.58
N MET A 34 -7.68 11.30 -7.79
CA MET A 34 -7.89 10.02 -7.12
C MET A 34 -8.03 8.83 -8.06
N THR A 35 -7.64 8.94 -9.34
CA THR A 35 -7.52 7.79 -10.23
C THR A 35 -6.26 6.97 -9.90
N LEU A 36 -6.33 5.66 -10.11
CA LEU A 36 -5.21 4.76 -9.90
C LEU A 36 -4.21 4.89 -11.03
N ASP A 37 -3.01 5.35 -10.71
CA ASP A 37 -1.90 5.48 -11.67
C ASP A 37 -1.09 4.19 -11.73
N ALA A 38 -0.65 3.68 -10.57
CA ALA A 38 0.15 2.46 -10.50
C ALA A 38 -0.08 1.68 -9.19
N THR A 39 0.17 0.37 -9.23
CA THR A 39 0.19 -0.51 -8.05
C THR A 39 1.51 -1.27 -7.97
N TYR A 40 2.16 -1.16 -6.82
CA TYR A 40 3.37 -1.89 -6.48
C TYR A 40 3.04 -2.94 -5.42
N LEU A 41 3.41 -4.19 -5.69
CA LEU A 41 3.33 -5.31 -4.75
C LEU A 41 4.72 -5.93 -4.61
N ASP A 42 5.20 -6.11 -3.39
CA ASP A 42 6.56 -6.57 -3.08
C ASP A 42 7.65 -5.74 -3.79
N GLY A 43 7.40 -4.44 -3.99
CA GLY A 43 8.29 -3.54 -4.73
C GLY A 43 8.33 -3.75 -6.25
N GLN A 44 7.48 -4.64 -6.79
CA GLN A 44 7.33 -4.84 -8.22
C GLN A 44 6.07 -4.13 -8.71
N GLU A 45 6.19 -3.40 -9.82
CA GLU A 45 5.02 -2.85 -10.49
C GLU A 45 4.16 -3.98 -11.05
N LYS A 46 2.91 -4.05 -10.60
CA LYS A 46 1.92 -5.03 -11.08
C LYS A 46 0.85 -4.40 -11.95
N TYR A 47 0.69 -3.09 -11.85
CA TYR A 47 -0.30 -2.34 -12.59
C TYR A 47 0.21 -0.93 -12.87
N HIS A 48 -0.07 -0.45 -14.08
CA HIS A 48 0.13 0.91 -14.54
C HIS A 48 -1.03 1.25 -15.50
N ALA A 49 -1.63 2.43 -15.36
CA ALA A 49 -2.80 2.88 -16.12
C ALA A 49 -2.44 3.61 -17.42
#